data_AF-A0A942HD77-F1
#
_entry.id   AF-A0A942HD77-F1
#
_cell.length_a   1.000
_cell.length_b   1.000
_cell.length_c   1.000
_cell.angle_alpha   90.00
_cell.angle_beta   90.00
_cell.angle_gamma   90.00
#
_symmetry.space_group_name_H-M   'P 1'
#
loop_
_entity.id
_entity.type
_entity.pdbx_description
1 polymer ?
#
loop_
_entity_poly.entity_id
_entity_poly.type
_entity_poly.pdbx_seq_one_letter_code
_entity_poly.pdbx_strand_id
1 'polypeptide(L)'
;MPLIKPRTRGKQLVKHRTRLDRENNETLYAYAHFLGESPEYVLNQLIDTVLARDKEFLQWRTEHQESFVPRTRTHSRRGGGTRRAAPHASHPSGDPVAATTAR
;
A
#
# COMPACT_ATOMS: atom_id res chain seq x y z
N MET A 1 17.62 -19.65 14.15
CA MET A 1 16.64 -18.78 14.84
C MET A 1 16.20 -17.68 13.89
N PRO A 2 14.90 -17.37 13.77
CA PRO A 2 14.46 -16.26 12.93
C PRO A 2 14.96 -14.94 13.51
N LEU A 3 15.64 -14.12 12.70
CA LEU A 3 16.15 -12.80 13.12
C LEU A 3 15.03 -11.78 13.26
N ILE A 4 13.91 -12.01 12.59
CA ILE A 4 12.78 -11.10 12.51
C ILE A 4 11.83 -11.39 13.67
N LYS A 5 11.59 -10.39 14.52
CA LYS A 5 10.64 -10.47 15.64
C LYS A 5 9.19 -10.44 15.11
N PRO A 6 8.18 -10.88 15.88
CA PRO A 6 6.77 -10.67 15.53
C PRO A 6 6.38 -9.19 15.52
N ARG A 7 5.46 -8.80 14.63
CA ARG A 7 5.09 -7.39 14.42
C ARG A 7 4.47 -6.75 15.66
N THR A 8 5.05 -5.62 16.11
CA THR A 8 4.41 -4.70 17.06
C THR A 8 3.48 -3.76 16.27
N ARG A 9 2.18 -3.76 16.59
CA ARG A 9 1.18 -2.88 15.94
C ARG A 9 1.50 -1.41 16.22
N GLY A 10 1.25 -0.51 15.26
CA GLY A 10 1.34 0.95 15.44
C GLY A 10 2.35 1.71 14.57
N LYS A 11 3.17 1.03 13.75
CA LYS A 11 4.08 1.72 12.82
C LYS A 11 3.32 2.29 11.61
N GLN A 12 3.61 3.54 11.26
CA GLN A 12 3.10 4.18 10.05
C GLN A 12 3.73 3.51 8.81
N LEU A 13 2.91 2.88 7.97
CA LEU A 13 3.34 2.32 6.70
C LEU A 13 3.18 3.35 5.58
N VAL A 14 4.18 3.43 4.70
CA VAL A 14 4.16 4.28 3.51
C VAL A 14 4.29 3.38 2.29
N LYS A 15 3.45 3.61 1.28
CA LYS A 15 3.53 2.87 0.01
C LYS A 15 4.88 3.13 -0.65
N HIS A 16 5.71 2.10 -0.71
CA HIS A 16 7.01 2.14 -1.38
C HIS A 16 6.95 1.31 -2.67
N ARG A 17 7.25 1.95 -3.82
CA ARG A 17 7.32 1.27 -5.12
C ARG A 17 8.78 1.14 -5.53
N THR A 18 9.29 -0.08 -5.51
CA THR A 18 10.64 -0.40 -5.97
C THR A 18 10.60 -1.57 -6.96
N ARG A 19 11.72 -1.77 -7.67
CA ARG A 19 11.93 -2.95 -8.50
C ARG A 19 12.91 -3.84 -7.75
N LEU A 20 12.56 -5.10 -7.58
CA LEU A 20 13.45 -6.13 -7.04
C LEU A 20 13.82 -7.08 -8.16
N ASP A 21 15.03 -7.62 -8.10
CA ASP A 21 15.39 -8.77 -8.92
C ASP A 21 14.43 -9.92 -8.63
N ARG A 22 14.17 -10.73 -9.65
CA ARG A 22 13.21 -11.82 -9.56
C ARG A 22 13.54 -12.79 -8.40
N GLU A 23 14.81 -13.18 -8.29
CA GLU A 23 15.29 -14.09 -7.25
C GLU A 23 15.11 -13.52 -5.85
N ASN A 24 15.39 -12.22 -5.68
CA ASN A 24 15.20 -11.51 -4.41
C ASN A 24 13.72 -11.45 -4.04
N ASN A 25 12.84 -11.23 -5.02
CA ASN A 25 11.40 -11.25 -4.80
C ASN A 25 10.92 -12.64 -4.39
N GLU A 26 11.30 -13.70 -5.11
CA GLU A 26 10.92 -15.08 -4.77
C GLU A 26 11.38 -15.47 -3.36
N THR A 27 12.63 -15.13 -3.01
CA THR A 27 13.21 -15.38 -1.69
C THR A 27 12.46 -14.62 -0.59
N LEU A 28 12.10 -13.34 -0.82
CA LEU A 28 11.34 -12.54 0.12
C LEU A 28 9.97 -13.19 0.44
N TYR A 29 9.26 -13.65 -0.59
CA TYR A 29 7.96 -14.32 -0.41
C TYR A 29 8.09 -15.66 0.30
N ALA A 30 9.10 -16.47 -0.05
CA ALA A 30 9.36 -17.74 0.63
C ALA A 30 9.67 -17.53 2.12
N TYR A 31 10.49 -16.52 2.45
CA TYR A 31 10.84 -16.22 3.83
C TYR A 31 9.68 -15.64 4.62
N ALA A 32 8.86 -14.78 3.99
CA ALA A 32 7.62 -14.29 4.58
C ALA A 32 6.65 -15.43 4.92
N HIS A 33 6.49 -16.40 4.01
CA HIS A 33 5.68 -17.59 4.26
C HIS A 33 6.22 -18.44 5.41
N PHE A 34 7.54 -18.67 5.45
CA PHE A 34 8.20 -19.39 6.54
C PHE A 34 7.96 -18.74 7.92
N LEU A 35 7.93 -17.41 7.98
CA LEU A 35 7.67 -16.67 9.22
C LEU A 35 6.19 -16.48 9.54
N GLY A 36 5.28 -16.76 8.60
CA GLY A 36 3.85 -16.47 8.73
C GLY A 36 3.54 -14.96 8.74
N GLU A 37 4.43 -14.14 8.18
CA GLU A 37 4.34 -12.68 8.19
C GLU A 37 4.20 -12.12 6.78
N SER A 38 3.80 -10.85 6.67
CA SER A 38 3.69 -10.21 5.36
C SER A 38 5.07 -9.95 4.73
N PRO A 39 5.22 -10.07 3.39
CA PRO A 39 6.44 -9.67 2.68
C PRO A 39 6.85 -8.22 2.98
N GLU A 40 5.88 -7.32 3.15
CA GLU A 40 6.12 -5.93 3.53
C GLU A 40 6.76 -5.82 4.91
N TYR A 41 6.28 -6.60 5.89
CA TYR A 41 6.88 -6.63 7.23
C TYR A 41 8.31 -7.17 7.19
N VAL A 42 8.51 -8.29 6.49
CA VAL A 42 9.82 -8.90 6.34
C VAL A 42 10.80 -7.94 5.67
N LEU A 43 10.39 -7.27 4.59
CA LEU A 43 11.24 -6.29 3.90
C LEU A 43 11.65 -5.13 4.82
N ASN A 44 10.71 -4.57 5.60
CA ASN A 44 11.04 -3.53 6.58
C ASN A 44 12.06 -4.03 7.62
N GLN A 45 11.91 -5.26 8.10
CA GLN A 45 12.83 -5.82 9.09
C GLN A 45 14.20 -6.18 8.50
N LEU A 46 14.27 -6.59 7.23
CA LEU A 46 15.54 -6.75 6.52
C LEU A 46 16.27 -5.41 6.40
N ILE A 47 15.57 -4.33 6.04
CA ILE A 47 16.15 -2.98 6.00
C ILE A 47 16.65 -2.56 7.37
N ASP A 48 15.82 -2.65 8.41
CA ASP A 48 16.18 -2.28 9.79
C ASP A 48 17.42 -3.07 10.26
N THR A 49 17.44 -4.39 10.04
CA THR A 49 18.50 -5.26 10.57
C THR A 49 19.81 -5.17 9.79
N VAL A 50 19.77 -5.02 8.46
CA VAL A 50 20.97 -4.90 7.63
C VAL A 50 21.61 -3.52 7.82
N LEU A 51 20.82 -2.44 7.74
CA LEU A 51 21.35 -1.09 7.87
C LEU A 51 21.83 -0.78 9.29
N ALA A 52 21.23 -1.37 10.33
CA ALA A 52 21.72 -1.22 11.69
C ALA A 52 23.08 -1.89 11.95
N ARG A 53 23.56 -2.75 11.04
CA ARG A 53 24.86 -3.43 11.16
C ARG A 53 25.98 -2.72 10.40
N ASP A 54 25.63 -1.82 9.48
CA ASP A 54 26.60 -1.07 8.69
C ASP A 54 27.14 0.12 9.50
N LYS A 55 28.31 -0.07 10.13
CA LYS A 55 28.93 0.96 10.99
C LYS A 55 29.33 2.21 10.21
N GLU A 56 29.76 2.05 8.96
CA GLU A 56 30.17 3.16 8.11
C GLU A 56 28.96 4.01 7.75
N PHE A 57 27.86 3.36 7.32
CA PHE A 57 26.59 4.05 7.09
C PHE A 57 26.07 4.75 8.34
N LEU A 58 26.16 4.09 9.51
CA LEU A 58 25.72 4.69 10.77
C LEU A 58 26.55 5.92 11.14
N GLN A 59 27.87 5.88 10.96
CA GLN A 59 28.75 7.03 11.17
C GLN A 59 28.40 8.15 10.21
N TRP A 60 28.30 7.85 8.92
CA TRP A 60 27.93 8.81 7.88
C TRP A 60 26.57 9.48 8.15
N ARG A 61 25.59 8.72 8.65
CA ARG A 61 24.25 9.21 9.04
C ARG A 61 24.27 10.24 10.16
N THR A 62 25.29 10.26 11.03
CA THR A 62 25.39 11.28 12.09
C THR A 62 25.70 12.67 11.54
N GLU A 63 26.43 12.71 10.42
CA GLU A 63 26.84 13.91 9.72
C GLU A 63 25.81 14.37 8.66
N HIS A 64 25.00 13.44 8.12
CA HIS A 64 24.06 13.69 7.02
C HIS A 64 22.61 13.50 7.44
N GLN A 65 22.20 14.22 8.48
CA GLN A 65 20.86 14.06 9.06
C GLN A 65 19.76 14.52 8.12
N GLU A 66 20.03 15.42 7.17
CA GLU A 66 19.10 15.92 6.16
C GLU A 66 18.79 14.91 5.04
N SER A 67 19.54 13.79 4.97
CA SER A 67 19.31 12.71 4.02
C SER A 67 18.06 11.91 4.36
N PHE A 68 16.90 12.49 4.06
CA PHE A 68 15.58 11.87 4.16
C PHE A 68 14.90 11.81 2.80
N VAL A 69 13.84 11.00 2.69
CA VAL A 69 13.00 10.92 1.47
C VAL A 69 12.59 12.34 1.05
N PRO A 70 12.97 12.81 -0.16
CA PRO A 70 12.59 14.12 -0.63
C PRO A 70 11.08 14.27 -0.59
N ARG A 71 10.59 15.31 0.09
CA ARG A 71 9.17 15.65 0.09
C ARG A 71 8.81 16.06 -1.34
N THR A 72 8.15 15.18 -2.07
CA THR A 72 7.60 15.53 -3.38
C THR A 72 6.67 16.73 -3.15
N ARG A 73 7.06 17.89 -3.69
CA ARG A 73 6.15 19.02 -3.79
C ARG A 73 4.97 18.50 -4.58
N THR A 74 3.83 18.37 -3.93
CA THR A 74 2.57 18.01 -4.57
C THR A 74 2.39 19.01 -5.71
N HIS A 75 2.62 18.55 -6.95
CA HIS A 75 2.17 19.28 -8.12
C HIS A 75 0.65 19.40 -7.96
N SER A 76 0.21 20.58 -7.52
CA SER A 76 -1.18 21.00 -7.56
C SER A 76 -1.68 20.69 -8.96
N ARG A 77 -2.49 19.63 -9.08
CA ARG A 77 -3.31 19.39 -10.26
C ARG A 77 -4.38 20.48 -10.26
N ARG A 78 -3.98 21.65 -10.72
CA ARG A 78 -4.83 22.80 -10.92
C ARG A 78 -5.69 22.53 -12.15
N GLY A 79 -6.98 22.31 -11.91
CA GLY A 79 -8.04 22.55 -12.89
C GLY A 79 -8.24 21.46 -13.95
N GLY A 80 -9.23 20.59 -13.75
CA GLY A 80 -9.64 19.60 -14.73
C GLY A 80 -11.12 19.27 -14.65
N GLY A 81 -11.98 20.29 -14.78
CA GLY A 81 -13.32 20.17 -15.37
C GLY A 81 -14.40 19.45 -14.56
N THR A 82 -15.21 20.23 -13.87
CA THR A 82 -16.59 19.90 -13.52
C THR A 82 -17.37 19.36 -14.73
N ARG A 83 -17.75 18.08 -14.71
CA ARG A 83 -18.93 17.61 -15.44
C ARG A 83 -19.98 17.16 -14.45
N ARG A 84 -20.77 18.15 -14.04
CA ARG A 84 -22.12 18.00 -13.49
C ARG A 84 -22.99 17.40 -14.59
N ALA A 85 -23.45 16.16 -14.42
CA ALA A 85 -24.56 15.60 -15.17
C ALA A 85 -25.59 15.08 -14.15
N ALA A 86 -26.82 15.56 -14.33
CA ALA A 86 -27.95 15.52 -13.39
C ALA A 86 -28.48 14.10 -13.07
N PRO A 87 -29.23 13.94 -11.96
CA PRO A 87 -29.90 12.68 -11.64
C PRO A 87 -30.99 12.38 -12.66
N HIS A 88 -31.01 11.14 -13.15
CA HIS A 88 -32.01 10.63 -14.08
C HIS A 88 -33.39 10.66 -13.40
N ALA A 89 -34.32 11.31 -14.07
CA ALA A 89 -35.70 11.48 -13.65
C ALA A 89 -36.45 10.15 -13.49
N SER A 90 -37.34 10.13 -12.51
CA SER A 90 -38.35 9.11 -12.24
C SER A 90 -39.24 8.88 -13.46
N HIS A 91 -39.42 7.61 -13.85
CA HIS A 91 -40.49 7.20 -14.76
C HIS A 91 -41.70 6.73 -13.96
N PRO A 92 -42.89 7.31 -14.16
CA PRO A 92 -44.17 6.65 -13.92
C PRO A 92 -44.90 6.43 -15.25
N SER A 93 -45.38 5.21 -15.50
CA SER A 93 -46.50 4.83 -16.39
C SER A 93 -46.58 3.29 -16.32
N GLY A 94 -47.64 2.68 -15.78
CA GLY A 94 -48.91 2.39 -16.48
C GLY A 94 -48.69 1.16 -17.38
N ASP A 95 -49.31 -0.01 -17.23
CA ASP A 95 -50.67 -0.36 -16.78
C ASP A 95 -50.78 -1.85 -16.39
N PRO A 96 -51.89 -2.29 -15.75
CA PRO A 96 -52.07 -3.62 -15.18
C PRO A 96 -52.76 -4.59 -16.15
N VAL A 97 -52.24 -5.81 -16.34
CA VAL A 97 -53.00 -6.92 -16.94
C VAL A 97 -52.46 -8.29 -16.50
N ALA A 98 -53.19 -8.95 -15.60
CA ALA A 98 -53.30 -10.42 -15.57
C ALA A 98 -54.48 -10.83 -14.67
N ALA A 99 -55.63 -11.08 -15.30
CA ALA A 99 -56.75 -11.76 -14.68
C ALA A 99 -56.54 -13.28 -14.78
N THR A 100 -56.77 -14.02 -13.68
CA THR A 100 -57.37 -15.37 -13.64
C THR A 100 -57.43 -15.85 -12.19
N THR A 101 -58.63 -15.98 -11.62
CA THR A 101 -58.99 -16.99 -10.61
C THR A 101 -60.52 -17.03 -10.41
N ALA A 102 -61.06 -18.25 -10.49
CA ALA A 102 -62.37 -18.76 -10.01
C ALA A 102 -63.64 -18.18 -10.67
N ARG A 103 -64.66 -18.95 -11.04
CA ARG A 103 -65.17 -20.23 -10.50
C ARG A 103 -66.09 -20.89 -11.54
#